data_AF-A0A2T2RW41-F1
#
_entry.id   AF-A0A2T2RW41-F1
#
_cell.length_a   1.000
_cell.length_b   1.000
_cell.length_c   1.000
_cell.angle_alpha   90.00
_cell.angle_beta   90.00
_cell.angle_gamma   90.00
#
_symmetry.space_group_name_H-M   'P 1'
#
loop_
_entity.id
_entity.type
_entity.pdbx_description
1 polymer ?
#
loop_
_entity_poly.entity_id
_entity_poly.type
_entity_poly.pdbx_seq_one_letter_code
_entity_poly.pdbx_strand_id
1 'polypeptide(L)'
;MRDGDNREWEVPSTIQENLPQRSLQEMRFAWTDNFGGVPVTTETREVLKKVALRLEELRCHLEQCNPSDFDFSEAWETFGENCGAQVVAHESALGKLQYKLLGLIGRSQNQSAFLRGISRGFGLNLRQYLDALERRDRLACSLEQFLCQYDGWV
;
A
#
# COMPACT_ATOMS: atom_id res chain seq x y z
N MET A 1 13.71 12.58 17.47
CA MET A 1 14.66 12.22 16.40
C MET A 1 15.00 10.76 16.57
N ARG A 2 14.57 9.91 15.63
CA ARG A 2 15.09 8.55 15.49
C ARG A 2 16.13 8.64 14.38
N ASP A 3 17.37 8.94 14.78
CA ASP A 3 18.51 8.72 13.89
C ASP A 3 18.64 7.19 13.70
N GLY A 4 19.13 6.76 12.53
CA GLY A 4 19.27 5.33 12.22
C GLY A 4 20.08 4.61 13.30
N ASP A 5 19.43 3.79 14.12
CA ASP A 5 20.13 2.86 14.99
C ASP A 5 20.79 1.83 14.08
N ASN A 6 22.11 1.65 14.17
CA ASN A 6 22.91 0.70 13.38
C ASN A 6 22.47 -0.78 13.56
N ARG A 7 21.38 -1.02 14.29
CA ARG A 7 20.70 -2.30 14.47
C ARG A 7 19.65 -2.58 13.40
N GLU A 8 19.07 -1.55 12.79
CA GLU A 8 18.02 -1.69 11.77
C GLU A 8 18.56 -1.20 10.41
N TRP A 9 19.08 -2.13 9.62
CA TRP A 9 19.64 -1.84 8.29
C TRP A 9 18.60 -1.27 7.31
N GLU A 10 17.31 -1.46 7.59
CA GLU A 10 16.19 -0.95 6.78
C GLU A 10 15.89 0.53 7.05
N VAL A 11 16.41 1.11 8.15
CA VAL A 11 16.21 2.52 8.49
C VAL A 11 17.35 3.34 7.89
N PRO A 12 17.12 4.14 6.84
CA PRO A 12 18.17 4.98 6.29
C PRO A 12 18.57 6.04 7.33
N SER A 13 19.87 6.33 7.40
CA SER A 13 20.35 7.50 8.15
C SER A 13 19.79 8.75 7.47
N THR A 14 18.91 9.47 8.17
CA THR A 14 18.30 10.68 7.61
C THR A 14 19.22 11.87 7.85
N ILE A 15 19.54 12.59 6.78
CA ILE A 15 20.07 13.96 6.89
C ILE A 15 18.83 14.85 6.96
N GLN A 16 18.70 15.61 8.05
CA GLN A 16 17.63 16.59 8.16
C GLN A 16 17.96 17.77 7.25
N GLU A 17 17.47 17.73 6.02
CA GLU A 17 17.58 18.86 5.11
C GLU A 17 16.64 19.98 5.60
N ASN A 18 17.19 21.17 5.79
CA ASN A 18 16.37 22.38 5.99
C ASN A 18 15.76 22.76 4.64
N LEU A 19 14.64 22.11 4.31
CA LEU A 19 13.88 22.45 3.11
C LEU A 19 13.25 23.85 3.29
N PRO A 20 13.29 24.71 2.26
CA PRO A 20 12.63 26.00 2.33
C PRO A 20 11.13 25.80 2.53
N GLN A 21 10.55 26.54 3.47
CA GLN A 21 9.13 26.49 3.76
C GLN A 21 8.35 27.07 2.57
N ARG A 22 7.69 26.19 1.81
CA ARG A 22 6.77 26.58 0.73
C ARG A 22 5.42 27.00 1.29
N SER A 23 4.77 27.94 0.63
CA SER A 23 3.39 28.33 0.98
C SER A 23 2.43 27.21 0.60
N LEU A 24 1.37 27.01 1.38
CA LEU A 24 0.32 26.04 1.05
C LEU A 24 -0.33 26.33 -0.32
N GLN A 25 -0.36 27.61 -0.73
CA GLN A 25 -0.92 28.05 -2.01
C GLN A 25 -0.10 27.55 -3.21
N GLU A 26 1.17 27.19 -2.99
CA GLU A 26 2.07 26.66 -4.02
C GLU A 26 2.03 25.13 -4.09
N MET A 27 1.36 24.48 -3.13
CA MET A 27 1.32 23.02 -3.02
C MET A 27 0.18 22.41 -3.84
N ARG A 28 0.48 21.26 -4.43
CA ARG A 28 -0.47 20.44 -5.19
C ARG A 28 -0.86 19.22 -4.38
N PHE A 29 -2.14 19.08 -4.09
CA PHE A 29 -2.69 17.91 -3.39
C PHE A 29 -3.60 17.12 -4.32
N ALA A 30 -3.41 15.81 -4.33
CA ALA A 30 -4.44 14.89 -4.77
C ALA A 30 -5.30 14.49 -3.57
N TRP A 31 -6.57 14.20 -3.79
CA TRP A 31 -7.40 13.54 -2.77
C TRP A 31 -8.33 12.51 -3.39
N THR A 32 -8.72 11.52 -2.59
CA THR A 32 -9.66 10.48 -3.02
C THR A 32 -10.55 10.03 -1.88
N ASP A 33 -11.76 9.61 -2.21
CA ASP A 33 -12.61 8.83 -1.30
C ASP A 33 -12.80 7.40 -1.82
N ASN A 34 -12.11 7.03 -2.90
CA ASN A 34 -12.18 5.71 -3.51
C ASN A 34 -10.85 4.97 -3.37
N PHE A 35 -10.84 3.95 -2.50
CA PHE A 35 -9.67 3.12 -2.21
C PHE A 35 -9.78 1.74 -2.85
N GLY A 36 -10.33 1.68 -4.07
CA GLY A 36 -10.32 0.46 -4.88
C GLY A 36 -11.14 -0.70 -4.30
N GLY A 37 -12.36 -0.41 -3.87
CA GLY A 37 -13.29 -1.41 -3.34
C GLY A 37 -13.12 -1.72 -1.86
N VAL A 38 -12.18 -1.08 -1.15
CA VAL A 38 -12.17 -1.08 0.32
C VAL A 38 -13.44 -0.37 0.82
N PRO A 39 -14.28 -1.02 1.65
CA PRO A 39 -15.48 -0.40 2.18
C PRO A 39 -15.10 0.76 3.10
N VAL A 40 -15.50 1.97 2.71
CA VAL A 40 -15.36 3.19 3.52
C VAL A 40 -16.75 3.63 3.92
N THR A 41 -16.95 3.87 5.21
CA THR A 41 -18.23 4.33 5.74
C THR A 41 -18.57 5.70 5.17
N THR A 42 -19.86 6.03 5.11
CA THR A 42 -20.32 7.37 4.69
C THR A 42 -19.68 8.46 5.55
N GLU A 43 -19.57 8.23 6.86
CA GLU A 43 -18.94 9.19 7.79
C GLU A 43 -17.48 9.48 7.42
N THR A 44 -16.68 8.45 7.16
CA THR A 44 -15.28 8.63 6.76
C THR A 44 -15.16 9.37 5.42
N ARG A 45 -16.03 9.08 4.45
CA ARG A 45 -16.06 9.83 3.17
C ARG A 45 -16.37 11.30 3.39
N GLU A 46 -17.33 11.62 4.25
CA GLU A 46 -17.67 13.00 4.56
C GLU A 46 -16.54 13.72 5.30
N VAL A 47 -15.79 13.04 6.17
CA VAL A 47 -14.59 13.62 6.80
C VAL A 47 -13.49 13.89 5.76
N LEU A 48 -13.22 12.96 4.84
CA LEU A 48 -12.24 13.17 3.76
C LEU A 48 -12.60 14.37 2.87
N LYS A 49 -13.89 14.48 2.49
CA LYS A 49 -14.39 15.66 1.75
C LYS A 49 -14.20 16.96 2.51
N LYS A 50 -14.42 16.98 3.84
CA LYS A 50 -14.19 18.18 4.65
C LYS A 50 -12.72 18.58 4.68
N VAL A 51 -11.81 17.61 4.72
CA VAL A 51 -10.36 17.88 4.63
C VAL A 51 -10.02 18.49 3.26
N ALA A 52 -10.53 17.90 2.19
CA ALA A 52 -10.37 18.41 0.83
C ALA A 52 -10.87 19.85 0.70
N LEU A 53 -12.11 20.14 1.13
CA LEU A 53 -12.67 21.50 1.12
C LEU A 53 -11.82 22.49 1.92
N ARG A 54 -11.26 22.06 3.06
CA ARG A 54 -10.41 22.94 3.87
C ARG A 54 -9.09 23.29 3.17
N LEU A 55 -8.52 22.37 2.39
CA LEU A 55 -7.34 22.64 1.56
C LEU A 55 -7.67 23.61 0.44
N GLU A 56 -8.84 23.48 -0.18
CA GLU A 56 -9.32 24.40 -1.22
C GLU A 56 -9.56 25.82 -0.67
N GLU A 57 -10.14 25.96 0.53
CA GLU A 57 -10.31 27.25 1.22
C GLU A 57 -8.98 27.97 1.50
N LEU A 58 -7.90 27.20 1.72
CA LEU A 58 -6.54 27.71 1.89
C LEU A 58 -5.86 28.05 0.56
N ARG A 59 -6.58 27.91 -0.55
CA ARG A 59 -6.13 28.13 -1.93
C ARG A 59 -5.00 27.19 -2.36
N CYS A 60 -4.94 25.99 -1.80
CA CYS A 60 -4.09 24.94 -2.33
C CYS A 60 -4.60 24.48 -3.71
N HIS A 61 -3.71 23.97 -4.56
CA HIS A 61 -4.13 23.30 -5.78
C HIS A 61 -4.62 21.90 -5.42
N LEU A 62 -5.90 21.60 -5.63
CA LEU A 62 -6.51 20.35 -5.21
C LEU A 62 -7.17 19.62 -6.38
N GLU A 63 -6.92 18.33 -6.51
CA GLU A 63 -7.50 17.48 -7.55
C GLU A 63 -8.06 16.18 -6.96
N GLN A 64 -9.32 15.85 -7.26
CA GLN A 64 -9.88 14.56 -6.85
C GLN A 64 -9.46 13.47 -7.84
N CYS A 65 -8.44 12.68 -7.50
CA CYS A 65 -7.90 11.67 -8.41
C CYS A 65 -7.22 10.50 -7.69
N ASN A 66 -7.09 9.41 -8.44
CA ASN A 66 -6.26 8.26 -8.13
C ASN A 66 -5.27 8.05 -9.28
N PRO A 67 -4.15 7.36 -9.05
CA PRO A 67 -3.29 6.88 -10.14
C PRO A 67 -4.11 6.04 -11.14
N SER A 68 -4.08 6.42 -12.42
CA SER A 68 -4.88 5.77 -13.48
C SER A 68 -4.48 4.31 -13.72
N ASP A 69 -3.20 4.00 -13.50
CA ASP A 69 -2.58 2.73 -13.86
C ASP A 69 -2.35 1.82 -12.63
N PHE A 70 -3.00 2.15 -11.51
CA PHE A 70 -2.83 1.43 -10.24
C PHE A 70 -4.07 0.60 -9.91
N ASP A 71 -3.88 -0.73 -9.89
CA ASP A 71 -4.91 -1.66 -9.45
C ASP A 71 -4.80 -1.90 -7.94
N PHE A 72 -5.70 -1.29 -7.18
CA PHE A 72 -5.79 -1.45 -5.72
C PHE A 72 -6.07 -2.89 -5.29
N SER A 73 -6.87 -3.65 -6.06
CA SER A 73 -7.14 -5.05 -5.73
C SER A 73 -5.89 -5.89 -5.92
N GLU A 74 -5.16 -5.67 -7.01
CA GLU A 74 -3.86 -6.32 -7.23
C GLU A 74 -2.84 -5.94 -6.15
N ALA A 75 -2.82 -4.68 -5.72
CA ALA A 75 -1.96 -4.23 -4.63
C ALA A 75 -2.28 -4.93 -3.31
N TRP A 76 -3.55 -5.00 -2.92
CA TRP A 76 -3.98 -5.72 -1.72
C TRP A 76 -3.70 -7.22 -1.79
N GLU A 77 -3.93 -7.84 -2.94
CA GLU A 77 -3.65 -9.27 -3.14
C GLU A 77 -2.15 -9.57 -3.09
N THR A 78 -1.33 -8.76 -3.78
CA THR A 78 0.14 -8.88 -3.76
C THR A 78 0.72 -8.65 -2.36
N PHE A 79 0.18 -7.67 -1.62
CA PHE A 79 0.55 -7.47 -0.22
C PHE A 79 0.20 -8.69 0.64
N GLY A 80 -1.00 -9.24 0.47
CA GLY A 80 -1.42 -10.46 1.15
C GLY A 80 -0.52 -11.66 0.83
N GLU A 81 -0.15 -11.85 -0.45
CA GLU A 81 0.78 -12.91 -0.89
C GLU A 81 2.13 -12.82 -0.16
N ASN A 82 2.69 -11.61 -0.07
CA ASN A 82 3.94 -11.37 0.64
C ASN A 82 3.82 -11.65 2.15
N CYS A 83 2.74 -11.20 2.79
CA CYS A 83 2.48 -11.50 4.21
C CYS A 83 2.35 -13.01 4.44
N GLY A 84 1.58 -13.71 3.61
CA GLY A 84 1.42 -15.17 3.73
C GLY A 84 2.74 -15.92 3.55
N ALA A 85 3.58 -15.48 2.61
CA ALA A 85 4.90 -16.07 2.40
C ALA A 85 5.83 -15.86 3.61
N GLN A 86 5.83 -14.66 4.21
CA GLN A 86 6.62 -14.34 5.40
C GLN A 86 6.22 -15.19 6.61
N VAL A 87 4.92 -15.40 6.83
CA VAL A 87 4.41 -16.27 7.91
C VAL A 87 4.98 -17.69 7.78
N VAL A 88 5.06 -18.22 6.56
CA VAL A 88 5.48 -19.60 6.31
C VAL A 88 7.00 -19.76 6.18
N ALA A 89 7.75 -18.67 5.96
CA ALA A 89 9.19 -18.70 5.70
C ALA A 89 9.98 -19.40 6.83
N HIS A 90 9.61 -19.13 8.08
CA HIS A 90 10.28 -19.64 9.29
C HIS A 90 9.71 -20.96 9.81
N GLU A 91 8.70 -21.52 9.14
CA GLU A 91 8.05 -22.74 9.58
C GLU A 91 8.85 -24.01 9.27
N SER A 92 8.64 -25.03 10.11
CA SER A 92 9.09 -26.39 9.84
C SER A 92 8.42 -26.95 8.58
N ALA A 93 8.97 -28.00 7.97
CA ALA A 93 8.36 -28.64 6.79
C ALA A 93 6.89 -29.08 7.03
N LEU A 94 6.58 -29.55 8.24
CA LEU A 94 5.21 -29.91 8.63
C LEU A 94 4.31 -28.66 8.74
N GLY A 95 4.80 -27.58 9.35
CA GLY A 95 4.09 -26.30 9.43
C GLY A 95 3.79 -25.74 8.04
N LYS A 96 4.78 -25.75 7.14
CA LYS A 96 4.62 -25.36 5.73
C LYS A 96 3.52 -26.15 5.02
N LEU A 97 3.45 -27.47 5.27
CA LEU A 97 2.40 -28.32 4.71
C LEU A 97 1.01 -27.96 5.26
N GLN A 98 0.90 -27.69 6.56
CA GLN A 98 -0.36 -27.29 7.21
C GLN A 98 -0.88 -25.96 6.66
N TYR A 99 -0.03 -24.94 6.56
CA TYR A 99 -0.40 -23.64 5.98
C TYR A 99 -0.78 -23.75 4.50
N LYS A 100 -0.06 -24.58 3.73
CA LYS A 100 -0.43 -24.84 2.33
C LYS A 100 -1.81 -25.48 2.22
N LEU A 101 -2.15 -26.43 3.09
CA LEU A 101 -3.49 -27.04 3.13
C LEU A 101 -4.56 -26.01 3.55
N LEU A 102 -4.29 -25.20 4.57
CA LEU A 102 -5.17 -24.12 5.00
C LEU A 102 -5.43 -23.12 3.86
N GLY A 103 -4.39 -22.75 3.11
CA GLY A 103 -4.50 -21.86 1.96
C GLY A 103 -5.26 -22.45 0.77
N LEU A 104 -5.44 -23.77 0.70
CA LEU A 104 -6.32 -24.43 -0.27
C LEU A 104 -7.77 -24.45 0.20
N ILE A 105 -8.01 -24.81 1.47
CA ILE A 105 -9.35 -24.84 2.08
C ILE A 105 -9.96 -23.45 2.16
N GLY A 106 -9.11 -22.45 2.44
CA GLY A 106 -9.51 -21.06 2.55
C GLY A 106 -9.88 -20.40 1.23
N ARG A 107 -9.70 -21.01 0.04
CA ARG A 107 -10.00 -20.34 -1.23
C ARG A 107 -11.51 -20.22 -1.43
N SER A 108 -12.05 -19.03 -1.23
CA SER A 108 -13.44 -18.70 -1.53
C SER A 108 -13.53 -17.52 -2.50
N GLN A 109 -14.49 -17.59 -3.43
CA GLN A 109 -14.69 -16.55 -4.44
C GLN A 109 -15.15 -15.21 -3.85
N ASN A 110 -15.73 -15.23 -2.65
CA ASN A 110 -16.21 -14.04 -1.94
C ASN A 110 -15.17 -13.39 -1.01
N GLN A 111 -13.91 -13.82 -1.06
CA GLN A 111 -12.86 -13.23 -0.23
C GLN A 111 -12.39 -11.89 -0.77
N SER A 112 -12.03 -10.98 0.14
CA SER A 112 -11.29 -9.76 -0.20
C SER A 112 -9.94 -10.12 -0.85
N ALA A 113 -9.45 -9.23 -1.72
CA ALA A 113 -8.18 -9.41 -2.42
C ALA A 113 -7.02 -9.74 -1.48
N PHE A 114 -6.96 -9.05 -0.34
CA PHE A 114 -5.98 -9.30 0.71
C PHE A 114 -6.01 -10.75 1.24
N LEU A 115 -7.19 -11.28 1.61
CA LEU A 115 -7.29 -12.63 2.16
C LEU A 115 -7.02 -13.72 1.12
N ARG A 116 -7.41 -13.48 -0.14
CA ARG A 116 -7.01 -14.35 -1.26
C ARG A 116 -5.50 -14.39 -1.39
N GLY A 117 -4.86 -13.21 -1.31
CA GLY A 117 -3.42 -13.05 -1.34
C GLY A 117 -2.73 -13.86 -0.24
N ILE A 118 -3.14 -13.71 1.02
CA ILE A 118 -2.58 -14.49 2.15
C ILE A 118 -2.66 -15.99 1.89
N SER A 119 -3.84 -16.47 1.46
CA SER A 119 -4.07 -17.88 1.20
C SER A 119 -3.18 -18.43 0.07
N ARG A 120 -2.88 -17.60 -0.95
CA ARG A 120 -1.91 -17.92 -1.99
C ARG A 120 -0.48 -17.88 -1.47
N GLY A 121 -0.16 -16.89 -0.65
CA GLY A 121 1.12 -16.67 0.02
C GLY A 121 1.64 -17.90 0.78
N PHE A 122 0.75 -18.63 1.46
CA PHE A 122 1.12 -19.83 2.22
C PHE A 122 1.75 -20.95 1.39
N GLY A 123 1.48 -20.99 0.09
CA GLY A 123 1.91 -22.07 -0.80
C GLY A 123 2.92 -21.65 -1.86
N LEU A 124 3.47 -20.44 -1.81
CA LEU A 124 4.36 -19.93 -2.85
C LEU A 124 5.66 -20.73 -2.90
N ASN A 125 6.07 -21.07 -4.12
CA ASN A 125 7.45 -21.45 -4.39
C ASN A 125 8.31 -20.21 -4.72
N LEU A 126 9.63 -20.39 -4.82
CA LEU A 126 10.57 -19.29 -5.07
C LEU A 126 10.21 -18.47 -6.32
N ARG A 127 9.84 -19.11 -7.43
CA ARG A 127 9.47 -18.40 -8.66
C ARG A 127 8.23 -17.53 -8.42
N GLN A 128 7.19 -18.10 -7.83
CA GLN A 128 5.94 -17.36 -7.60
C GLN A 128 6.13 -16.23 -6.59
N TYR A 129 7.04 -16.40 -5.63
CA TYR A 129 7.43 -15.33 -4.71
C TYR A 129 8.17 -14.20 -5.44
N LEU A 130 9.13 -14.53 -6.32
CA LEU A 130 9.79 -13.52 -7.17
C LEU A 130 8.79 -12.78 -8.07
N ASP A 131 7.83 -13.49 -8.66
CA ASP A 131 6.76 -12.88 -9.46
C ASP A 131 5.90 -11.91 -8.60
N ALA A 132 5.68 -12.22 -7.31
CA ALA A 132 4.95 -11.34 -6.39
C ALA A 132 5.77 -10.10 -6.01
N LEU A 133 7.09 -10.23 -5.87
CA LEU A 133 7.99 -9.09 -5.67
C LEU A 133 8.03 -8.18 -6.90
N GLU A 134 8.09 -8.75 -8.10
CA GLU A 134 8.04 -7.97 -9.35
C GLU A 134 6.72 -7.21 -9.48
N ARG A 135 5.58 -7.84 -9.15
CA ARG A 135 4.28 -7.15 -9.10
C ARG A 135 4.29 -5.98 -8.11
N ARG A 136 4.84 -6.19 -6.91
CA ARG A 136 4.95 -5.16 -5.89
C ARG A 136 5.76 -3.96 -6.41
N ASP A 137 6.90 -4.22 -7.03
CA ASP A 137 7.78 -3.17 -7.52
C ASP A 137 7.13 -2.39 -8.67
N ARG A 138 6.44 -3.07 -9.59
CA ARG A 138 5.64 -2.40 -10.64
C ARG A 138 4.56 -1.49 -10.07
N LEU A 139 3.81 -1.98 -9.08
CA LEU A 139 2.77 -1.19 -8.40
C LEU A 139 3.37 0.01 -7.65
N ALA A 140 4.51 -0.18 -6.99
CA ALA A 140 5.25 0.90 -6.33
C ALA A 140 5.67 1.98 -7.33
N CYS A 141 6.26 1.61 -8.47
CA CYS A 141 6.63 2.56 -9.52
C CYS A 141 5.42 3.34 -10.07
N SER A 142 4.28 2.68 -10.27
CA SER A 142 3.05 3.34 -10.71
C SER A 142 2.59 4.39 -9.68
N LEU A 143 2.63 4.05 -8.40
CA LEU A 143 2.27 4.96 -7.32
C LEU A 143 3.28 6.11 -7.18
N GLU A 144 4.58 5.84 -7.30
CA GLU A 144 5.64 6.85 -7.28
C GLU A 144 5.49 7.86 -8.41
N GLN A 145 5.21 7.40 -9.64
CA GLN A 145 4.97 8.29 -10.79
C GLN A 145 3.78 9.23 -10.58
N PHE A 146 2.73 8.74 -9.91
CA PHE A 146 1.62 9.58 -9.50
C PHE A 146 2.03 10.58 -8.42
N LEU A 147 2.71 10.13 -7.36
CA LEU A 147 3.17 10.99 -6.28
C LEU A 147 4.18 12.05 -6.73
N CYS A 148 4.95 11.83 -7.79
CA CYS A 148 5.82 12.87 -8.36
C CYS A 148 5.06 14.12 -8.85
N GLN A 149 3.75 14.04 -9.05
CA GLN A 149 2.93 15.14 -9.55
C GLN A 149 2.29 15.99 -8.43
N TYR A 150 2.35 15.51 -7.19
CA TYR A 150 1.67 16.12 -6.04
C TYR A 150 2.62 16.20 -4.84
N ASP A 151 2.46 17.24 -4.02
CA ASP A 151 3.16 17.39 -2.75
C ASP A 151 2.52 16.57 -1.62
N GLY A 152 1.28 16.09 -1.83
CA GLY A 152 0.59 15.19 -0.91
C GLY A 152 -0.62 14.51 -1.56
N TRP A 153 -0.98 13.35 -1.01
CA TRP A 153 -2.17 12.59 -1.38
C TRP A 153 -2.97 12.25 -0.12
N VAL A 154 -4.26 12.57 -0.14
CA VAL A 154 -5.21 12.41 0.98
C VAL A 154 -6.23 11.34 0.68
#